data_AF-A0A6N2EMW5-F1
#
_entry.id   AF-A0A6N2EMW5-F1
#
_cell.length_a   1.000
_cell.length_b   1.000
_cell.length_c   1.000
_cell.angle_alpha   90.00
_cell.angle_beta   90.00
_cell.angle_gamma   90.00
#
_symmetry.space_group_name_H-M   'P 1'
#
loop_
_entity.id
_entity.type
_entity.pdbx_description
1 polymer ?
#
loop_
_entity_poly.entity_id
_entity_poly.type
_entity_poly.pdbx_seq_one_letter_code
_entity_poly.pdbx_strand_id
1 'polypeptide(L)'
;MPEEPCQCPDCQRFYREHDRLIRENPTLRQQQELNWAALQSFRTLAGRVMEELQKQQEASEAQPATGAAAAPAAAAPAEPDTPEEPDAMQQALADLENINAHLFSIEALMERIFDVRVPEEVERLFREQAGELAPDPLNADRLRLNRLLHQTPDLPDRG
;
A
#
# COMPACT_ATOMS: atom_id res chain seq x y z
N MET A 1 13.92 -16.80 -20.41
CA MET A 1 14.83 -16.29 -19.36
C MET A 1 13.97 -15.42 -18.46
N PRO A 2 13.77 -15.75 -17.18
CA PRO A 2 13.10 -14.82 -16.28
C PRO A 2 14.00 -13.59 -16.13
N GLU A 3 13.44 -12.41 -16.35
CA GLU A 3 14.15 -11.13 -16.19
C GLU A 3 14.63 -10.99 -14.75
N GLU A 4 15.86 -10.49 -14.56
CA GLU A 4 16.38 -10.26 -13.20
C GLU A 4 15.52 -9.21 -12.48
N PRO A 5 15.21 -9.40 -11.17
CA PRO A 5 14.43 -8.44 -10.43
C PRO A 5 15.08 -7.05 -10.41
N CYS A 6 14.28 -6.00 -10.55
CA CYS A 6 14.74 -4.63 -10.43
C CYS A 6 15.49 -4.40 -9.10
N GLN A 7 16.66 -3.76 -9.17
CA GLN A 7 17.53 -3.53 -8.01
C GLN A 7 17.50 -2.09 -7.47
N CYS A 8 16.55 -1.24 -7.88
CA CYS A 8 16.46 0.11 -7.32
C CYS A 8 16.11 0.08 -5.80
N PRO A 9 16.43 1.14 -5.04
CA PRO A 9 16.22 1.16 -3.58
C PRO A 9 14.79 0.83 -3.14
N ASP A 10 13.80 1.33 -3.89
CA ASP A 10 12.38 1.11 -3.58
C ASP A 10 11.97 -0.35 -3.81
N CYS A 11 12.37 -0.95 -4.95
CA CYS A 11 12.15 -2.36 -5.23
C CYS A 11 12.83 -3.24 -4.18
N GLN A 12 14.07 -2.93 -3.79
CA GLN A 12 14.76 -3.68 -2.74
C GLN A 12 14.03 -3.59 -1.39
N ARG A 13 13.53 -2.40 -1.02
CA ARG A 13 12.74 -2.23 0.21
C ARG A 13 11.47 -3.09 0.15
N PHE A 14 10.77 -3.05 -0.97
CA PHE A 14 9.58 -3.87 -1.19
C PHE A 14 9.89 -5.36 -1.06
N TYR A 15 10.91 -5.88 -1.78
CA TYR A 15 11.26 -7.30 -1.72
C TYR A 15 11.67 -7.75 -0.31
N ARG A 16 12.41 -6.90 0.43
CA ARG A 16 12.75 -7.20 1.84
C ARG A 16 11.52 -7.33 2.73
N GLU A 17 10.56 -6.41 2.60
CA GLU A 17 9.33 -6.45 3.40
C GLU A 17 8.41 -7.59 2.95
N HIS A 18 8.29 -7.82 1.64
CA HIS A 18 7.57 -8.95 1.07
C HIS A 18 8.06 -10.28 1.65
N ASP A 19 9.37 -10.54 1.58
CA ASP A 19 9.95 -11.77 2.10
C ASP A 19 9.79 -11.88 3.61
N ARG A 20 9.84 -10.75 4.32
CA ARG A 20 9.57 -10.70 5.76
C ARG A 20 8.13 -11.12 6.06
N LEU A 21 7.15 -10.59 5.33
CA LEU A 21 5.73 -10.94 5.54
C LEU A 21 5.46 -12.42 5.27
N ILE A 22 6.10 -13.02 4.26
CA ILE A 22 6.04 -14.46 3.99
C ILE A 22 6.57 -15.26 5.18
N ARG A 23 7.74 -14.88 5.72
CA ARG A 23 8.34 -15.57 6.87
C ARG A 23 7.52 -15.47 8.15
N GLU A 24 7.04 -14.27 8.47
CA GLU A 24 6.33 -14.00 9.72
C GLU A 24 4.91 -14.55 9.71
N ASN A 25 4.29 -14.69 8.53
CA ASN A 25 2.89 -15.11 8.36
C ASN A 25 2.77 -16.31 7.39
N PRO A 26 3.38 -17.47 7.69
CA PRO A 26 3.58 -18.55 6.72
C PRO A 26 2.37 -19.48 6.53
N THR A 27 1.15 -19.06 6.87
CA THR A 27 -0.08 -19.86 6.73
C THR A 27 -1.13 -19.10 5.94
N LEU A 28 -2.07 -19.81 5.32
CA LEU A 28 -3.16 -19.17 4.58
C LEU A 28 -3.96 -18.26 5.52
N ARG A 29 -4.29 -18.73 6.72
CA ARG A 29 -5.02 -17.93 7.72
C ARG A 29 -4.31 -16.64 8.08
N GLN A 30 -3.00 -16.68 8.33
CA GLN A 30 -2.24 -15.48 8.67
C GLN A 30 -2.13 -14.52 7.48
N GLN A 31 -1.96 -15.03 6.26
CA GLN A 31 -1.95 -14.19 5.04
C GLN A 31 -3.31 -13.52 4.81
N GLN A 32 -4.40 -14.25 5.04
CA GLN A 32 -5.74 -13.68 5.04
C GLN A 32 -5.78 -12.52 6.05
N GLU A 33 -5.53 -12.78 7.35
CA GLU A 33 -5.58 -11.78 8.43
C GLU A 33 -4.75 -10.53 8.13
N LEU A 34 -3.55 -10.70 7.58
CA LEU A 34 -2.69 -9.60 7.14
C LEU A 34 -3.36 -8.73 6.06
N ASN A 35 -3.94 -9.35 5.02
CA ASN A 35 -4.65 -8.62 3.96
C ASN A 35 -5.86 -7.85 4.51
N TRP A 36 -6.59 -8.43 5.46
CA TRP A 36 -7.72 -7.73 6.09
C TRP A 36 -7.27 -6.57 6.94
N ALA A 37 -6.26 -6.75 7.78
CA ALA A 37 -5.70 -5.65 8.58
C ALA A 37 -5.21 -4.51 7.67
N ALA A 38 -4.53 -4.84 6.57
CA ALA A 38 -4.08 -3.85 5.59
C ALA A 38 -5.25 -3.09 4.96
N LEU A 39 -6.27 -3.81 4.45
CA LEU A 39 -7.46 -3.22 3.85
C LEU A 39 -8.20 -2.30 4.83
N GLN A 40 -8.46 -2.76 6.05
CA GLN A 40 -9.16 -1.98 7.07
C GLN A 40 -8.37 -0.75 7.50
N SER A 41 -7.04 -0.86 7.59
CA SER A 41 -6.18 0.29 7.91
C SER A 41 -6.21 1.35 6.81
N PHE A 42 -6.18 0.93 5.53
CA PHE A 42 -6.27 1.85 4.40
C PHE A 42 -7.64 2.54 4.36
N ARG A 43 -8.73 1.78 4.44
CA ARG A 43 -10.09 2.35 4.48
C ARG A 43 -10.26 3.39 5.59
N THR A 44 -9.77 3.06 6.79
CA THR A 44 -9.84 3.98 7.94
C THR A 44 -9.07 5.26 7.64
N LEU A 45 -7.83 5.17 7.13
CA LEU A 45 -7.02 6.34 6.84
C LEU A 45 -7.62 7.19 5.70
N ALA A 46 -8.03 6.56 4.61
CA ALA A 46 -8.65 7.24 3.47
C ALA A 46 -9.96 7.96 3.89
N GLY A 47 -10.80 7.29 4.69
CA GLY A 47 -12.00 7.89 5.27
C GLY A 47 -11.70 9.14 6.10
N ARG A 48 -10.70 9.08 6.99
CA ARG A 48 -10.29 10.23 7.80
C ARG A 48 -9.76 11.39 6.98
N VAL A 49 -9.01 11.13 5.92
CA VAL A 49 -8.50 12.17 5.02
C VAL A 49 -9.66 12.84 4.27
N MET A 50 -10.62 12.07 3.75
CA MET A 50 -11.80 12.64 3.09
C MET A 50 -12.64 13.51 4.03
N GLU A 51 -12.92 13.03 5.25
CA GLU A 51 -13.64 13.79 6.28
C GLU A 51 -12.97 15.15 6.56
N GLU A 52 -11.64 15.19 6.59
CA GLU A 52 -10.89 16.41 6.86
C GLU A 52 -10.89 17.36 5.66
N LEU A 53 -10.75 16.84 4.45
CA LEU A 53 -10.82 17.64 3.22
C LEU A 53 -12.20 18.27 3.02
N GLN A 54 -13.29 17.53 3.29
CA GLN A 54 -14.66 18.05 3.21
C GLN A 54 -14.89 19.20 4.22
N LYS A 55 -14.41 19.06 5.47
CA LYS A 55 -14.48 20.14 6.47
C LYS A 55 -13.73 21.40 6.02
N GLN A 56 -12.58 21.23 5.36
CA GLN A 56 -11.80 22.36 4.85
C GLN A 56 -12.56 23.10 3.75
N GLN A 57 -13.27 22.39 2.87
CA GLN A 57 -14.14 23.00 1.85
C GLN A 57 -15.30 23.76 2.49
N GLU A 58 -16.05 23.13 3.40
CA GLU A 58 -17.16 23.78 4.12
C GLU A 58 -16.70 25.04 4.87
N ALA A 59 -15.52 24.99 5.51
CA ALA A 59 -14.94 26.14 6.21
C ALA A 59 -14.52 27.27 5.25
N SER A 60 -14.05 26.91 4.06
CA SER A 60 -13.67 27.89 3.02
C SER A 60 -14.91 28.54 2.40
N GLU A 61 -16.01 27.79 2.24
CA GLU A 61 -17.30 28.31 1.76
C GLU A 61 -18.03 29.16 2.81
N ALA A 62 -17.84 28.86 4.11
CA ALA A 62 -18.45 29.60 5.22
C ALA A 62 -17.77 30.94 5.55
N GLN A 63 -16.63 31.27 4.92
CA GLN A 63 -16.03 32.60 5.08
C GLN A 63 -16.88 33.66 4.36
N PRO A 64 -17.44 34.66 5.07
CA PRO A 64 -18.16 35.73 4.39
C PRO A 64 -17.18 36.49 3.51
N ALA A 65 -17.60 36.79 2.28
CA ALA A 65 -16.94 37.75 1.40
C ALA A 65 -17.00 39.16 2.03
N THR A 66 -16.18 39.40 3.05
CA THR A 66 -16.04 40.73 3.66
C THR A 66 -15.11 41.56 2.79
N GLY A 67 -15.68 42.22 1.78
CA GLY A 67 -14.90 43.16 0.98
C GLY A 67 -15.50 43.63 -0.34
N ALA A 68 -16.77 44.05 -0.39
CA ALA A 68 -17.23 44.91 -1.49
C ALA A 68 -18.35 45.84 -1.02
N ALA A 69 -17.96 46.97 -0.43
CA ALA A 69 -18.83 48.12 -0.31
C ALA A 69 -18.67 49.02 -1.55
N ALA A 70 -19.83 49.41 -2.11
CA ALA A 70 -20.12 50.58 -2.96
C ALA A 70 -19.95 50.49 -4.50
N ALA A 71 -21.10 50.35 -5.18
CA ALA A 71 -21.72 51.31 -6.13
C ALA A 71 -22.22 50.67 -7.46
N PRO A 72 -23.33 51.19 -8.05
CA PRO A 72 -24.07 50.49 -9.11
C PRO A 72 -23.74 50.94 -10.55
N ALA A 73 -24.12 50.06 -11.48
CA ALA A 73 -24.42 50.27 -12.91
C ALA A 73 -23.26 50.47 -13.91
N ALA A 74 -23.00 49.43 -14.70
CA ALA A 74 -22.93 49.50 -16.17
C ALA A 74 -22.99 48.08 -16.76
N ALA A 75 -23.96 47.85 -17.65
CA ALA A 75 -24.09 46.61 -18.41
C ALA A 75 -22.98 46.51 -19.48
N ALA A 76 -22.25 45.39 -19.49
CA ALA A 76 -21.36 44.96 -20.56
C ALA A 76 -21.37 43.41 -20.59
N PRO A 77 -21.14 42.79 -21.77
CA PRO A 77 -21.65 41.45 -22.08
C PRO A 77 -20.86 40.36 -21.36
N ALA A 78 -21.58 39.30 -20.98
CA ALA A 78 -21.03 38.07 -20.45
C ALA A 78 -19.99 37.48 -21.43
N GLU A 79 -18.74 37.40 -20.97
CA GLU A 79 -17.72 36.56 -21.59
C GLU A 79 -18.15 35.08 -21.46
N PRO A 80 -17.78 34.22 -22.43
CA PRO A 80 -18.21 32.84 -22.42
C PRO A 80 -17.61 32.12 -21.21
N ASP A 81 -18.43 31.31 -20.53
CA ASP A 81 -18.04 30.29 -19.55
C ASP A 81 -16.77 29.59 -20.05
N THR A 82 -15.61 30.02 -19.56
CA THR A 82 -14.45 29.14 -19.47
C THR A 82 -14.88 27.99 -18.57
N PRO A 83 -14.76 26.72 -18.99
CA PRO A 83 -14.98 25.61 -18.08
C PRO A 83 -13.98 25.81 -16.95
N GLU A 84 -14.49 26.18 -15.77
CA GLU A 84 -13.68 26.24 -14.56
C GLU A 84 -13.02 24.87 -14.43
N GLU A 85 -11.68 24.82 -14.53
CA GLU A 85 -10.97 23.59 -14.23
C GLU A 85 -11.45 23.13 -12.85
N PRO A 86 -11.86 21.87 -12.69
CA PRO A 86 -12.24 21.39 -11.37
C PRO A 86 -11.07 21.70 -10.44
N ASP A 87 -11.36 22.39 -9.34
CA ASP A 87 -10.36 22.67 -8.32
C ASP A 87 -9.62 21.35 -8.05
N ALA A 88 -8.28 21.37 -8.11
CA ALA A 88 -7.47 20.17 -7.95
C ALA A 88 -7.85 19.40 -6.67
N MET A 89 -8.37 20.12 -5.66
CA MET A 89 -8.94 19.56 -4.45
C MET A 89 -10.26 18.78 -4.67
N GLN A 90 -11.20 19.31 -5.46
CA GLN A 90 -12.44 18.61 -5.81
C GLN A 90 -12.15 17.34 -6.62
N GLN A 91 -11.19 17.38 -7.53
CA GLN A 91 -10.77 16.18 -8.26
C GLN A 91 -10.17 15.13 -7.32
N ALA A 92 -9.29 15.55 -6.39
CA ALA A 92 -8.69 14.65 -5.41
C ALA A 92 -9.75 13.99 -4.50
N LEU A 93 -10.80 14.72 -4.12
CA LEU A 93 -11.92 14.16 -3.37
C LEU A 93 -12.70 13.12 -4.18
N ALA A 94 -13.03 13.42 -5.44
CA ALA A 94 -13.71 12.46 -6.31
C ALA A 94 -12.86 11.19 -6.51
N ASP A 95 -11.53 11.33 -6.66
CA ASP A 95 -10.62 10.19 -6.76
C ASP A 95 -10.58 9.36 -5.47
N LEU A 96 -10.57 10.01 -4.29
CA LEU A 96 -10.64 9.33 -3.00
C LEU A 96 -11.97 8.60 -2.78
N GLU A 97 -13.09 9.17 -3.24
CA GLU A 97 -14.40 8.50 -3.21
C GLU A 97 -14.40 7.24 -4.09
N ASN A 98 -13.84 7.34 -5.30
CA ASN A 98 -13.68 6.20 -6.20
C ASN A 98 -12.78 5.11 -5.59
N ILE A 99 -11.65 5.50 -4.99
CA ILE A 99 -10.77 4.57 -4.27
C ILE A 99 -11.55 3.87 -3.16
N ASN A 100 -12.32 4.60 -2.35
CA ASN A 100 -13.11 3.98 -1.29
C ASN A 100 -14.16 3.01 -1.82
N ALA A 101 -14.84 3.32 -2.93
CA ALA A 101 -15.76 2.39 -3.59
C ALA A 101 -15.06 1.09 -4.04
N HIS A 102 -13.82 1.20 -4.54
CA HIS A 102 -13.02 0.02 -4.86
C HIS A 102 -12.61 -0.77 -3.62
N LEU A 103 -12.23 -0.11 -2.52
CA LEU A 103 -11.92 -0.78 -1.26
C LEU A 103 -13.13 -1.54 -0.69
N PHE A 104 -14.35 -1.01 -0.83
CA PHE A 104 -15.59 -1.75 -0.51
C PHE A 104 -15.78 -3.00 -1.38
N SER A 105 -15.48 -2.88 -2.67
CA SER A 105 -15.57 -4.02 -3.59
C SER A 105 -14.56 -5.11 -3.23
N ILE A 106 -13.34 -4.73 -2.86
CA ILE A 106 -12.29 -5.64 -2.40
C ILE A 106 -12.69 -6.30 -1.09
N GLU A 107 -13.24 -5.54 -0.13
CA GLU A 107 -13.69 -6.06 1.17
C GLU A 107 -14.72 -7.19 1.00
N ALA A 108 -15.74 -6.96 0.17
CA ALA A 108 -16.77 -7.97 -0.11
C ALA A 108 -16.18 -9.24 -0.77
N LEU A 109 -15.11 -9.11 -1.55
CA LEU A 109 -14.39 -10.27 -2.11
C LEU A 109 -13.54 -10.96 -1.04
N MET A 110 -12.85 -10.19 -0.19
CA MET A 110 -12.03 -10.72 0.90
C MET A 110 -12.87 -11.51 1.89
N GLU A 111 -14.07 -11.05 2.25
CA GLU A 111 -14.99 -11.81 3.11
C GLU A 111 -15.22 -13.24 2.60
N ARG A 112 -15.43 -13.41 1.28
CA ARG A 112 -15.60 -14.73 0.67
C ARG A 112 -14.32 -15.56 0.68
N ILE A 113 -13.17 -14.93 0.48
CA ILE A 113 -11.86 -15.60 0.54
C ILE A 113 -11.57 -16.08 1.97
N PHE A 114 -11.97 -15.31 2.97
CA PHE A 114 -11.75 -15.59 4.39
C PHE A 114 -12.57 -16.77 4.93
N ASP A 115 -13.72 -17.06 4.34
CA ASP A 115 -14.52 -18.22 4.70
C ASP A 115 -13.87 -19.56 4.27
N VAL A 116 -12.88 -19.50 3.38
CA VAL A 116 -12.15 -20.69 2.93
C VAL A 116 -11.19 -21.15 4.03
N ARG A 117 -11.41 -22.36 4.51
CA ARG A 117 -10.48 -23.10 5.38
C ARG A 117 -9.84 -24.23 4.60
N VAL A 118 -8.55 -24.45 4.86
CA VAL A 118 -7.79 -25.55 4.25
C VAL A 118 -7.38 -26.58 5.30
N PRO A 119 -7.15 -27.85 4.91
CA PRO A 119 -6.64 -28.88 5.81
C PRO A 119 -5.23 -28.55 6.35
N GLU A 120 -4.85 -29.13 7.50
CA GLU A 120 -3.55 -28.89 8.13
C GLU A 120 -2.38 -29.33 7.24
N GLU A 121 -2.57 -30.35 6.39
CA GLU A 121 -1.54 -30.79 5.44
C GLU A 121 -1.20 -29.69 4.43
N VAL A 122 -2.19 -28.87 4.04
CA VAL A 122 -2.00 -27.72 3.16
C VAL A 122 -1.32 -26.59 3.92
N GLU A 123 -1.75 -26.29 5.15
CA GLU A 123 -1.07 -25.27 5.98
C GLU A 123 0.39 -25.62 6.25
N ARG A 124 0.70 -26.91 6.45
CA ARG A 124 2.08 -27.37 6.55
C ARG A 124 2.87 -27.07 5.28
N LEU A 125 2.30 -27.32 4.11
CA LEU A 125 2.94 -27.02 2.83
C LEU A 125 3.16 -25.51 2.64
N PHE A 126 2.23 -24.65 3.07
CA PHE A 126 2.45 -23.19 3.09
C PHE A 126 3.69 -22.82 3.91
N ARG A 127 3.87 -23.42 5.10
CA ARG A 127 5.03 -23.14 5.96
C ARG A 127 6.34 -23.60 5.35
N GLU A 128 6.34 -24.79 4.73
CA GLU A 128 7.51 -25.33 4.03
C GLU A 128 7.91 -24.41 2.87
N GLN A 129 6.96 -24.05 2.02
CA GLN A 129 7.21 -23.17 0.87
C GLN A 129 7.62 -21.75 1.29
N ALA A 130 7.06 -21.20 2.38
CA ALA A 130 7.48 -19.91 2.91
C ALA A 130 8.97 -19.92 3.34
N GLY A 131 9.43 -21.02 3.93
CA GLY A 131 10.84 -21.19 4.32
C GLY A 131 11.80 -21.30 3.13
N GLU A 132 11.34 -21.88 2.01
CA GLU A 132 12.11 -21.98 0.76
C GLU A 132 12.14 -20.67 -0.01
N LEU A 133 10.98 -20.00 -0.14
CA LEU A 133 10.83 -18.76 -0.90
C LEU A 133 11.51 -17.57 -0.23
N ALA A 134 11.37 -17.48 1.10
CA ALA A 134 11.87 -16.37 1.88
C ALA A 134 12.70 -16.89 3.06
N PRO A 135 13.90 -17.43 2.84
CA PRO A 135 14.72 -17.97 3.93
C PRO A 135 15.12 -16.86 4.92
N ASP A 136 15.21 -17.21 6.21
CA ASP A 136 15.66 -16.26 7.22
C ASP A 136 17.12 -15.82 6.94
N PRO A 137 17.38 -14.52 6.70
CA PRO A 137 18.73 -14.04 6.45
C PRO A 137 19.69 -14.32 7.61
N LEU A 138 19.16 -14.43 8.84
CA LEU A 138 19.88 -14.70 10.07
C LEU A 138 19.80 -16.16 10.52
N ASN A 139 19.31 -17.08 9.67
CA ASN A 139 19.22 -18.49 10.01
C ASN A 139 20.57 -19.00 10.53
N ALA A 140 20.61 -19.43 11.79
CA ALA A 140 21.85 -19.78 12.50
C ALA A 140 22.60 -20.92 11.81
N ASP A 141 21.90 -21.91 11.25
CA ASP A 141 22.50 -23.01 10.51
C ASP A 141 23.06 -22.54 9.17
N ARG A 142 22.36 -21.65 8.46
CA ARG A 142 22.87 -21.04 7.23
C ARG A 142 24.09 -20.15 7.49
N LEU A 143 24.07 -19.36 8.56
CA LEU A 143 25.21 -18.55 9.00
C LEU A 143 26.39 -19.43 9.40
N ARG A 144 26.14 -20.55 10.10
CA ARG A 144 27.17 -21.54 10.45
C ARG A 144 27.75 -22.20 9.21
N LEU A 145 26.91 -22.60 8.26
CA LEU A 145 27.32 -23.19 6.98
C LEU A 145 28.14 -22.18 6.14
N ASN A 146 27.66 -20.95 5.98
CA ASN A 146 28.38 -19.90 5.26
C ASN A 146 29.73 -19.58 5.91
N ARG A 147 29.79 -19.56 7.25
CA ARG A 147 31.07 -19.45 7.98
C ARG A 147 31.99 -20.62 7.64
N LEU A 148 31.50 -21.86 7.61
CA LEU A 148 32.30 -23.05 7.26
C LEU A 148 32.75 -23.04 5.79
N LEU A 149 31.91 -22.59 4.86
CA LEU A 149 32.19 -22.54 3.42
C LEU A 149 33.17 -21.43 3.05
N HIS A 150 32.98 -20.22 3.61
CA HIS A 150 33.91 -19.09 3.45
C HIS A 150 35.15 -19.18 4.36
N GLN A 151 35.24 -20.22 5.19
CA GLN A 151 36.46 -20.61 5.91
C GLN A 151 37.39 -21.50 5.10
N THR A 152 37.12 -21.76 3.81
CA THR A 152 38.18 -22.24 2.91
C THR A 152 39.07 -21.04 2.61
N PRO A 153 40.24 -20.87 3.28
CA PRO A 153 41.11 -19.76 2.97
C PRO A 153 41.66 -20.02 1.58
N ASP A 154 41.78 -18.99 0.75
CA ASP A 154 42.67 -19.07 -0.41
C ASP A 154 44.01 -19.60 0.11
N LEU A 155 44.39 -20.79 -0.36
CA LEU A 155 45.71 -21.36 -0.09
C LEU A 155 46.72 -20.26 -0.46
N PRO A 156 47.57 -19.80 0.47
CA PRO A 156 48.62 -18.87 0.09
C PRO A 156 49.49 -19.57 -0.95
N ASP A 157 49.64 -18.94 -2.12
CA ASP A 157 50.63 -19.34 -3.11
C ASP A 157 51.98 -19.47 -2.40
N ARG A 158 52.55 -20.67 -2.45
CA ARG A 158 53.82 -21.00 -1.81
C ARG A 158 54.92 -20.12 -2.42
N GLY A 159 55.47 -19.22 -1.61
CA GLY A 159 56.83 -18.70 -1.76
C GLY A 159 57.84 -19.64 -1.12
#